data_AF-A0A9R1X0L2-F1
#
_entry.id   AF-A0A9R1X0L2-F1
#
_cell.length_a   1.000
_cell.length_b   1.000
_cell.length_c   1.000
_cell.angle_alpha   90.00
_cell.angle_beta   90.00
_cell.angle_gamma   90.00
#
_symmetry.space_group_name_H-M   'P 1'
#
loop_
_entity.id
_entity.type
_entity.pdbx_description
1 polymer ?
#
loop_
_entity_poly.entity_id
_entity_poly.type
_entity_poly.pdbx_seq_one_letter_code
_entity_poly.pdbx_strand_id
1 'polypeptide(L)'
;MAIIRQKHTLLLLLLCVILPFSRSKSEPESVTESSIHDLLKSKGLPVGLFPKEVESFTLYDTGLLEVFLRGPCLTKFDTMAFYESTVRANLTYRSLTGVEGLSQEELFLWLPVKDIIVDDPKSGLILFDIGVAHKQLSLSLFEDPPDCKSEDFLNLKKKSRKEIGFDAQI
;
A
#
# COMPACT_ATOMS: atom_id res chain seq x y z
N MET A 1 -9.89 60.15 -11.11
CA MET A 1 -10.64 58.97 -10.57
C MET A 1 -9.79 57.70 -10.44
N ALA A 2 -8.45 57.78 -10.35
CA ALA A 2 -7.58 56.58 -10.29
C ALA A 2 -7.15 56.16 -8.86
N ILE A 3 -7.26 57.08 -7.88
CA ILE A 3 -6.70 56.89 -6.52
C ILE A 3 -7.62 56.00 -5.63
N ILE A 4 -8.93 56.01 -5.89
CA ILE A 4 -9.93 55.27 -5.10
C ILE A 4 -9.83 53.75 -5.39
N ARG A 5 -9.52 53.36 -6.64
CA ARG A 5 -9.38 51.96 -7.05
C ARG A 5 -8.18 51.27 -6.38
N GLN A 6 -7.04 51.96 -6.25
CA GLN A 6 -5.84 51.40 -5.60
C GLN A 6 -6.06 51.11 -4.10
N LYS A 7 -6.77 51.99 -3.38
CA LYS A 7 -7.07 51.78 -1.96
C LYS A 7 -7.97 50.57 -1.73
N HIS A 8 -8.94 50.33 -2.61
CA HIS A 8 -9.80 49.15 -2.55
C HIS A 8 -9.05 47.85 -2.85
N THR A 9 -8.12 47.86 -3.83
CA THR A 9 -7.29 46.68 -4.13
C THR A 9 -6.33 46.35 -2.98
N LEU A 10 -5.75 47.36 -2.32
CA LEU A 10 -4.86 47.14 -1.18
C LEU A 10 -5.60 46.62 0.06
N LEU A 11 -6.84 47.10 0.29
CA LEU A 11 -7.69 46.66 1.39
C LEU A 11 -8.16 45.19 1.23
N LEU A 12 -8.44 44.76 -0.01
CA LEU A 12 -8.81 43.37 -0.34
C LEU A 12 -7.66 42.38 -0.14
N LEU A 13 -6.42 42.77 -0.46
CA LEU A 13 -5.22 41.94 -0.27
C LEU A 13 -4.89 41.72 1.22
N LEU A 14 -5.14 42.72 2.06
CA LEU A 14 -4.88 42.64 3.51
C LEU A 14 -5.87 41.71 4.24
N LEU A 15 -7.11 41.57 3.76
CA LEU A 15 -8.12 40.71 4.40
C LEU A 15 -7.88 39.21 4.19
N CYS A 16 -7.15 38.82 3.14
CA CYS A 16 -6.92 37.41 2.81
C CYS A 16 -5.81 36.76 3.68
N VAL A 17 -4.95 37.57 4.30
CA VAL A 17 -3.81 37.09 5.12
C VAL A 17 -4.25 36.70 6.54
N ILE A 18 -5.46 37.10 6.96
CA ILE A 18 -5.93 36.94 8.35
C ILE A 18 -6.95 35.80 8.50
N LEU A 19 -7.28 35.07 7.43
CA LEU A 19 -8.07 33.86 7.59
C LEU A 19 -7.15 32.76 8.12
N PRO A 20 -7.30 32.32 9.38
CA PRO A 20 -6.70 31.06 9.76
C PRO A 20 -7.33 30.03 8.84
N PHE A 21 -6.52 29.37 8.02
CA PHE A 21 -6.94 28.18 7.30
C PHE A 21 -7.41 27.21 8.39
N SER A 22 -8.72 27.13 8.61
CA SER A 22 -9.32 26.16 9.51
C SER A 22 -8.96 24.80 8.94
N ARG A 23 -7.86 24.24 9.43
CA ARG A 23 -7.43 22.89 9.12
C ARG A 23 -8.46 21.99 9.78
N SER A 24 -9.49 21.63 9.01
CA SER A 24 -10.41 20.55 9.34
C SER A 24 -9.53 19.34 9.61
N LYS A 25 -9.35 19.01 10.88
CA LYS A 25 -8.80 17.71 11.26
C LYS A 25 -9.97 16.76 11.00
N SER A 26 -10.01 16.17 9.80
CA SER A 26 -10.93 15.06 9.57
C SER A 26 -10.50 13.96 10.53
N GLU A 27 -11.39 13.70 11.48
CA GLU A 27 -11.30 12.53 12.33
C GLU A 27 -11.39 11.33 11.39
N PRO A 28 -10.45 10.38 11.44
CA PRO A 28 -10.55 9.19 10.61
C PRO A 28 -11.90 8.54 10.93
N GLU A 29 -12.74 8.38 9.91
CA GLU A 29 -13.92 7.54 10.04
C GLU A 29 -13.44 6.16 10.49
N SER A 30 -13.68 5.86 11.76
CA SER A 30 -13.59 4.52 12.30
C SER A 30 -14.68 3.72 11.61
N VAL A 31 -14.34 3.15 10.45
CA VAL A 31 -15.16 2.12 9.82
C VAL A 31 -15.15 0.94 10.79
N THR A 32 -16.27 0.77 11.48
CA THR A 32 -16.50 -0.30 12.44
C THR A 32 -16.34 -1.65 11.74
N GLU A 33 -15.23 -2.34 12.05
CA GLU A 33 -14.92 -3.76 11.81
C GLU A 33 -15.31 -4.37 10.44
N SER A 34 -15.11 -3.66 9.32
CA SER A 34 -14.99 -4.36 8.04
C SER A 34 -13.56 -4.88 7.90
N SER A 35 -13.36 -6.16 7.58
CA SER A 35 -12.02 -6.68 7.30
C SER A 35 -11.40 -5.94 6.11
N ILE A 36 -10.06 -5.87 6.04
CA ILE A 36 -9.37 -5.36 4.84
C ILE A 36 -9.82 -6.11 3.57
N HIS A 37 -10.13 -7.39 3.70
CA HIS A 37 -10.63 -8.23 2.61
C HIS A 37 -12.00 -7.73 2.10
N ASP A 38 -12.87 -7.28 3.00
CA ASP A 38 -14.16 -6.69 2.63
C ASP A 38 -13.98 -5.32 1.97
N LEU A 39 -13.03 -4.51 2.46
CA LEU A 39 -12.68 -3.24 1.84
C LEU A 39 -12.21 -3.45 0.39
N LEU A 40 -11.29 -4.38 0.15
CA LEU A 40 -10.79 -4.71 -1.20
C LEU A 40 -11.94 -5.14 -2.11
N LYS A 41 -12.80 -6.03 -1.63
CA LYS A 41 -14.00 -6.49 -2.36
C LYS A 41 -14.90 -5.32 -2.74
N SER A 42 -15.14 -4.39 -1.82
CA SER A 42 -15.97 -3.20 -2.07
C SER A 42 -15.38 -2.28 -3.16
N LYS A 43 -14.05 -2.30 -3.32
CA LYS A 43 -13.33 -1.58 -4.37
C LYS A 43 -13.14 -2.40 -5.65
N GLY A 44 -13.75 -3.58 -5.75
CA GLY A 44 -13.64 -4.43 -6.95
C GLY A 44 -12.29 -5.12 -7.09
N LEU A 45 -11.52 -5.23 -6.00
CA LEU A 45 -10.27 -5.96 -5.95
C LEU A 45 -10.49 -7.36 -5.33
N PRO A 46 -9.67 -8.36 -5.67
CA PRO A 46 -9.72 -9.68 -5.05
C PRO A 46 -9.43 -9.59 -3.55
N VAL A 47 -10.11 -10.42 -2.77
CA VAL A 47 -9.94 -10.45 -1.31
C VAL A 47 -8.59 -10.99 -0.89
N GLY A 48 -7.97 -11.85 -1.70
CA GLY A 48 -6.69 -12.50 -1.40
C GLY A 48 -5.44 -11.71 -1.79
N LEU A 49 -5.54 -10.41 -2.09
CA LEU A 49 -4.36 -9.57 -2.34
C LEU A 49 -3.47 -9.37 -1.10
N PHE A 50 -4.05 -9.55 0.10
CA PHE A 50 -3.34 -9.51 1.37
C PHE A 50 -3.48 -10.84 2.10
N PRO A 51 -2.50 -11.21 2.95
CA PRO A 51 -2.59 -12.41 3.79
C PRO A 51 -3.75 -12.32 4.79
N LYS A 52 -4.17 -13.47 5.32
CA LYS A 52 -5.23 -13.54 6.35
C LYS A 52 -4.87 -12.75 7.61
N GLU A 53 -3.60 -12.80 8.01
CA GLU A 53 -3.11 -12.21 9.27
C GLU A 53 -2.80 -10.72 9.17
N VAL A 54 -3.75 -9.92 8.69
CA VAL A 54 -3.69 -8.45 8.82
C VAL A 54 -4.07 -8.07 10.25
N GLU A 55 -3.22 -7.27 10.90
CA GLU A 55 -3.44 -6.81 12.28
C GLU A 55 -4.42 -5.65 12.32
N SER A 56 -4.23 -4.67 11.44
CA SER A 56 -5.13 -3.52 11.28
C SER A 56 -4.88 -2.83 9.95
N PHE A 57 -5.77 -1.92 9.56
CA PHE A 57 -5.55 -1.03 8.43
C PHE A 57 -6.16 0.35 8.71
N THR A 58 -5.67 1.35 8.00
CA THR A 58 -6.22 2.71 7.99
C THR A 58 -6.43 3.13 6.55
N LEU A 59 -7.64 3.58 6.22
CA LEU A 59 -7.93 4.23 4.94
C LEU A 59 -8.19 5.72 5.22
N TYR A 60 -7.38 6.58 4.61
CA TYR A 60 -7.53 8.03 4.72
C TYR A 60 -8.44 8.57 3.62
N ASP A 61 -9.05 9.74 3.86
CA ASP A 61 -9.91 10.44 2.87
C ASP A 61 -9.19 10.73 1.54
N THR A 62 -7.86 10.80 1.58
CA THR A 62 -7.00 10.98 0.40
C THR A 62 -6.96 9.76 -0.53
N GLY A 63 -7.51 8.63 -0.10
CA GLY A 63 -7.37 7.33 -0.77
C GLY A 63 -6.12 6.55 -0.36
N LEU A 64 -5.25 7.13 0.48
CA LEU A 64 -4.11 6.39 1.02
C LEU A 64 -4.61 5.27 1.94
N LEU A 65 -4.18 4.05 1.65
CA LEU A 65 -4.38 2.87 2.46
C LEU A 65 -3.04 2.50 3.13
N GLU A 66 -3.07 2.31 4.44
CA GLU A 66 -1.98 1.71 5.22
C GLU A 66 -2.48 0.39 5.81
N VAL A 67 -1.75 -0.70 5.55
CA VAL A 67 -2.05 -2.03 6.08
C VAL A 67 -0.91 -2.45 6.99
N PHE A 68 -1.26 -2.85 8.21
CA PHE A 68 -0.31 -3.24 9.25
C PHE A 68 -0.38 -4.75 9.48
N LEU A 69 0.77 -5.41 9.35
CA LEU A 69 0.97 -6.82 9.66
C LEU A 69 1.77 -6.92 10.96
N ARG A 70 1.57 -8.00 11.73
CA ARG A 70 2.33 -8.28 12.96
C ARG A 70 3.85 -8.32 12.76
N GLY A 71 4.30 -8.57 11.53
CA GLY A 71 5.69 -8.58 11.13
C GLY A 71 5.84 -8.81 9.63
N PRO A 72 7.08 -8.82 9.09
CA PRO A 72 7.31 -9.16 7.71
C PRO A 72 6.79 -10.56 7.41
N CYS A 73 6.15 -10.70 6.25
CA CYS A 73 5.36 -11.87 5.92
C CYS A 73 5.76 -12.40 4.55
N LEU A 74 5.95 -13.72 4.45
CA LEU A 74 6.18 -14.40 3.19
C LEU A 74 4.97 -15.24 2.82
N THR A 75 4.44 -15.04 1.62
CA THR A 75 3.32 -15.81 1.07
C THR A 75 3.71 -16.39 -0.28
N LYS A 76 2.90 -17.31 -0.78
CA LYS A 76 3.07 -17.89 -2.11
C LYS A 76 1.75 -17.76 -2.88
N PHE A 77 1.82 -17.13 -4.05
CA PHE A 77 0.75 -17.12 -5.06
C PHE A 77 1.22 -17.97 -6.25
N ASP A 78 1.37 -17.36 -7.42
CA ASP A 78 2.12 -17.91 -8.55
C ASP A 78 3.62 -17.99 -8.21
N THR A 79 4.19 -16.88 -7.74
CA THR A 79 5.55 -16.77 -7.20
C THR A 79 5.52 -16.40 -5.72
N MET A 80 6.69 -16.35 -5.08
CA MET A 80 6.80 -15.91 -3.70
C MET A 80 6.54 -14.41 -3.60
N ALA A 81 5.73 -14.00 -2.62
CA ALA A 81 5.45 -12.60 -2.33
C ALA A 81 5.89 -12.27 -0.91
N PHE A 82 6.66 -11.20 -0.77
CA PHE A 82 7.15 -10.69 0.49
C PHE A 82 6.46 -9.37 0.82
N TYR A 83 5.82 -9.34 1.99
CA TYR A 83 5.19 -8.15 2.57
C TYR A 83 6.05 -7.67 3.73
N GLU A 84 6.30 -6.38 3.78
CA GLU A 84 6.83 -5.72 4.97
C GLU A 84 5.75 -5.62 6.05
N SER A 85 6.13 -5.27 7.28
CA SER A 85 5.18 -5.09 8.38
C SER A 85 4.17 -3.97 8.13
N THR A 86 4.48 -3.05 7.22
CA THR A 86 3.60 -1.97 6.81
C THR A 86 3.60 -1.86 5.30
N VAL A 87 2.43 -1.93 4.71
CA VAL A 87 2.22 -1.80 3.27
C VAL A 87 1.37 -0.57 3.03
N ARG A 88 1.80 0.27 2.08
CA ARG A 88 1.10 1.53 1.74
C ARG A 88 0.74 1.52 0.27
N ALA A 89 -0.43 2.05 -0.06
CA ALA A 89 -0.85 2.21 -1.45
C ALA A 89 -1.97 3.24 -1.55
N ASN A 90 -2.15 3.86 -2.71
CA ASN A 90 -3.37 4.61 -3.01
C ASN A 90 -4.44 3.64 -3.55
N LEU A 91 -5.53 3.50 -2.80
CA LEU A 91 -6.64 2.63 -3.10
C LEU A 91 -7.73 3.40 -3.86
N THR A 92 -7.95 2.98 -5.09
CA THR A 92 -9.05 3.45 -5.94
C THR A 92 -9.87 2.27 -6.43
N TYR A 93 -10.94 2.53 -7.20
CA TYR A 93 -11.76 1.45 -7.72
C TYR A 93 -10.95 0.58 -8.69
N ARG A 94 -10.80 -0.71 -8.35
CA ARG A 94 -10.07 -1.74 -9.09
C ARG A 94 -8.56 -1.54 -9.18
N SER A 95 -7.99 -0.69 -8.32
CA SER A 95 -6.53 -0.54 -8.28
C SER A 95 -5.94 -0.16 -6.93
N LEU A 96 -4.74 -0.67 -6.70
CA LEU A 96 -3.78 -0.21 -5.71
C LEU A 96 -2.61 0.39 -6.47
N THR A 97 -2.30 1.66 -6.24
CA THR A 97 -1.22 2.35 -6.96
C THR A 97 -0.19 2.92 -6.02
N GLY A 98 1.06 3.05 -6.46
CA GLY A 98 2.15 3.54 -5.61
C GLY A 98 2.37 2.64 -4.39
N VAL A 99 2.31 1.33 -4.61
CA VAL A 99 2.48 0.30 -3.60
C VAL A 99 3.91 0.34 -3.04
N GLU A 100 4.00 0.34 -1.71
CA GLU A 100 5.22 0.27 -0.93
C GLU A 100 5.12 -0.89 0.07
N GLY A 101 6.24 -1.57 0.31
CA GLY A 101 6.30 -2.70 1.25
C GLY A 101 5.81 -4.05 0.68
N LEU A 102 5.60 -4.16 -0.63
CA LEU A 102 5.28 -5.44 -1.30
C LEU A 102 6.30 -5.73 -2.40
N SER A 103 6.89 -6.92 -2.38
CA SER A 103 7.80 -7.42 -3.41
C SER A 103 7.42 -8.83 -3.85
N GLN A 104 7.66 -9.16 -5.11
CA GLN A 104 7.51 -10.52 -5.63
C GLN A 104 8.84 -11.05 -6.15
N GLU A 105 9.03 -12.35 -6.02
CA GLU A 105 10.19 -13.04 -6.58
C GLU A 105 9.98 -13.31 -8.07
N GLU A 106 10.88 -12.78 -8.90
CA GLU A 106 10.92 -12.98 -10.35
C GLU A 106 12.36 -13.24 -10.79
N LEU A 107 12.58 -14.32 -11.53
CA LEU A 107 13.92 -14.74 -12.00
C LEU A 107 14.97 -14.72 -10.86
N PHE A 108 14.59 -15.17 -9.66
CA PHE A 108 15.41 -15.19 -8.44
C PHE A 108 15.75 -13.81 -7.85
N LEU A 109 15.09 -12.74 -8.31
CA LEU A 109 15.23 -11.39 -7.81
C LEU A 109 13.94 -10.94 -7.14
N TRP A 110 14.05 -10.17 -6.05
CA TRP A 110 12.91 -9.52 -5.43
C TRP A 110 12.63 -8.20 -6.14
N LEU A 111 11.53 -8.13 -6.88
CA LEU A 111 11.09 -6.94 -7.59
C LEU A 111 9.92 -6.28 -6.84
N PRO A 112 9.95 -4.95 -6.68
CA PRO A 112 8.89 -4.24 -5.99
C PRO A 112 7.61 -4.25 -6.82
N VAL A 113 6.48 -4.54 -6.19
CA VAL A 113 5.17 -4.31 -6.81
C VAL A 113 4.83 -2.84 -6.65
N LYS A 114 4.55 -2.15 -7.75
CA LYS A 114 4.23 -0.72 -7.81
C LYS A 114 2.75 -0.47 -7.95
N ASP A 115 2.09 -1.17 -8.88
CA ASP A 115 0.66 -1.03 -9.10
C ASP A 115 0.02 -2.41 -9.27
N ILE A 116 -1.23 -2.53 -8.82
CA ILE A 116 -2.08 -3.72 -8.98
C ILE A 116 -3.41 -3.25 -9.55
N ILE A 117 -3.80 -3.74 -10.73
CA ILE A 117 -4.94 -3.21 -11.47
C ILE A 117 -5.81 -4.34 -12.05
N VAL A 118 -7.13 -4.22 -11.90
CA VAL A 118 -8.13 -5.09 -12.55
C VAL A 118 -8.85 -4.29 -13.65
N ASP A 119 -8.31 -4.35 -14.87
CA ASP A 119 -8.83 -3.59 -16.02
C ASP A 119 -10.21 -4.07 -16.48
N ASP A 120 -10.35 -5.38 -16.73
CA ASP A 120 -11.61 -6.02 -17.08
C ASP A 120 -11.87 -7.23 -16.18
N PRO A 121 -12.82 -7.14 -15.22
CA PRO A 121 -13.19 -8.26 -14.36
C PRO A 121 -13.65 -9.52 -15.13
N LYS A 122 -14.15 -9.37 -16.36
CA LYS A 122 -14.60 -10.51 -17.18
C LYS A 122 -13.44 -11.27 -17.82
N SER A 123 -12.28 -10.63 -17.97
CA SER A 123 -11.09 -11.27 -18.54
C SER A 123 -10.53 -12.36 -17.63
N GLY A 124 -10.85 -12.32 -16.33
CA GLY A 124 -10.24 -13.22 -15.35
C GLY A 124 -8.82 -12.83 -14.97
N LEU A 125 -8.33 -11.66 -15.39
CA LEU A 125 -6.93 -11.25 -15.22
C LEU A 125 -6.76 -10.05 -14.28
N ILE A 126 -5.60 -10.01 -13.64
CA ILE A 126 -5.10 -8.91 -12.84
C ILE A 126 -3.66 -8.57 -13.24
N LEU A 127 -3.36 -7.28 -13.32
CA LEU A 127 -2.08 -6.75 -13.77
C LEU A 127 -1.26 -6.25 -12.58
N PHE A 128 -0.01 -6.68 -12.49
CA PHE A 128 0.95 -6.22 -11.50
C PHE A 128 2.06 -5.46 -12.24
N ASP A 129 2.27 -4.19 -11.92
CA ASP A 129 3.46 -3.45 -12.32
C ASP A 129 4.58 -3.79 -11.32
N ILE A 130 5.66 -4.41 -11.80
CA ILE A 130 6.82 -4.79 -10.99
C ILE A 130 8.01 -3.83 -11.20
N GLY A 131 7.73 -2.60 -11.63
CA GLY A 131 8.66 -1.50 -11.89
C GLY A 131 9.41 -1.61 -13.22
N VAL A 132 9.82 -2.81 -13.61
CA VAL A 132 10.56 -3.06 -14.87
C VAL A 132 9.69 -3.65 -15.98
N ALA A 133 8.56 -4.25 -15.61
CA ALA A 133 7.64 -4.92 -16.52
C ALA A 133 6.24 -4.99 -15.90
N HIS A 134 5.27 -5.40 -16.70
CA HIS A 134 3.92 -5.75 -16.22
C HIS A 134 3.74 -7.26 -16.27
N LYS A 135 3.27 -7.84 -15.18
CA LYS A 135 2.91 -9.25 -15.07
C LYS A 135 1.40 -9.39 -15.10
N GLN A 136 0.91 -10.30 -15.93
CA GLN A 136 -0.50 -10.68 -15.95
C GLN A 136 -0.68 -11.96 -15.15
N LEU A 137 -1.62 -11.95 -14.21
CA LEU A 137 -1.94 -13.07 -13.34
C LEU A 137 -3.43 -13.38 -13.44
N SER A 138 -3.80 -14.61 -13.11
CA SER A 138 -5.22 -14.99 -13.00
C SER A 138 -5.80 -14.43 -11.70
N LEU A 139 -7.01 -13.86 -11.75
CA LEU A 139 -7.78 -13.44 -10.57
C LEU A 139 -8.00 -14.61 -9.59
N SER A 140 -8.09 -15.83 -10.11
CA SER A 140 -8.30 -17.04 -9.30
C SER A 140 -7.17 -17.32 -8.31
N LEU A 141 -5.96 -16.79 -8.55
CA LEU A 141 -4.84 -16.90 -7.61
C LEU A 141 -5.07 -16.09 -6.33
N PHE A 142 -6.03 -15.17 -6.33
CA PHE A 142 -6.31 -14.22 -5.26
C PHE A 142 -7.75 -14.32 -4.74
N GLU A 143 -8.45 -15.42 -5.04
CA GLU A 143 -9.80 -15.69 -4.53
C GLU A 143 -9.79 -15.93 -3.02
N ASP A 144 -8.81 -16.69 -2.52
CA ASP A 144 -8.64 -16.98 -1.11
C ASP A 144 -7.40 -16.25 -0.54
N PRO A 145 -7.51 -15.54 0.59
CA PRO A 145 -6.35 -14.95 1.24
C PRO A 145 -5.33 -16.01 1.67
N PRO A 146 -4.03 -15.84 1.36
CA PRO A 146 -3.02 -16.82 1.73
C PRO A 146 -2.65 -16.70 3.22
N ASP A 147 -2.12 -17.78 3.78
CA ASP A 147 -1.55 -17.78 5.13
C ASP A 147 -0.15 -17.15 5.13
N CYS A 148 0.15 -16.39 6.18
CA CYS A 148 1.45 -15.78 6.38
C CYS A 148 2.50 -16.76 6.94
N LYS A 149 3.67 -16.86 6.30
CA LYS A 149 4.83 -17.61 6.82
C LYS A 149 5.87 -16.64 7.38
N SER A 150 5.75 -16.31 8.68
CA SER A 150 6.66 -15.39 9.38
C SER A 150 7.94 -16.06 9.92
N GLU A 151 7.85 -17.34 10.30
CA GLU A 151 8.90 -18.03 11.05
C GLU A 151 10.17 -18.30 10.22
N ASP A 152 10.04 -18.66 8.95
CA ASP A 152 11.17 -19.12 8.15
C ASP A 152 12.13 -17.98 7.72
N PHE A 153 11.59 -16.80 7.43
CA PHE A 153 12.39 -15.66 6.94
C PHE A 153 13.20 -14.97 8.05
N LEU A 154 12.62 -14.87 9.26
CA LEU A 154 13.31 -14.35 10.43
C LEU A 154 14.45 -15.28 10.87
N ASN A 155 14.26 -16.59 10.77
CA ASN A 155 15.30 -17.57 11.05
C ASN A 155 16.43 -17.53 10.00
N LEU A 156 16.12 -17.29 8.72
CA LEU A 156 17.12 -17.12 7.66
C LEU A 156 17.97 -15.84 7.86
N LYS A 157 17.34 -14.69 8.18
CA LYS A 157 18.07 -13.45 8.51
C LYS A 157 18.91 -13.58 9.78
N LYS A 158 18.41 -14.28 10.81
CA LYS A 158 19.18 -14.56 12.03
C LYS A 158 20.41 -15.41 11.73
N LYS A 159 20.29 -16.41 10.85
CA LYS A 159 21.42 -17.25 10.41
C LYS A 159 22.47 -16.46 9.63
N SER A 160 22.04 -15.67 8.64
CA SER A 160 22.94 -14.84 7.83
C SER A 160 23.68 -13.78 8.66
N ARG A 161 23.02 -13.15 9.65
CA ARG A 161 23.68 -12.19 10.56
C ARG A 161 24.70 -12.85 11.50
N LYS A 162 24.55 -14.14 11.82
CA LYS A 162 25.46 -14.88 12.71
C LYS A 162 26.71 -15.38 11.98
N GLU A 163 26.67 -15.53 10.65
CA GLU A 163 27.82 -15.95 9.83
C GLU A 163 28.76 -14.78 9.44
N ILE A 164 28.34 -13.52 9.54
CA ILE A 164 29.14 -12.34 9.17
C ILE A 164 30.01 -11.80 10.34
N GLY A 165 29.99 -12.47 11.50
CA GLY A 165 30.67 -11.99 12.70
C GLY A 165 31.61 -13.01 13.32
N PHE A 166 32.71 -13.37 12.64
CA PHE A 166 33.98 -13.80 13.26
C PHE A 166 35.06 -13.98 12.17
N ASP A 167 35.86 -12.94 11.91
CA ASP A 167 37.32 -13.08 11.77
C ASP A 167 37.98 -11.71 11.95
N ALA A 168 38.41 -11.43 13.17
CA ALA A 168 39.38 -10.40 13.48
C ALA A 168 40.18 -10.89 14.68
N GLN A 169 41.18 -11.75 14.42
CA GLN A 169 42.26 -11.96 15.37
C GLN A 169 43.58 -12.15 14.60
N ILE A 170 44.40 -11.10 14.62
CA ILE A 170 45.86 -11.17 14.41
C ILE A 170 46.47 -11.68 15.71
#